data_AF-A0A945A8V5-F1
#
_entry.id   AF-A0A945A8V5-F1
#
_cell.length_a   1.000
_cell.length_b   1.000
_cell.length_c   1.000
_cell.angle_alpha   90.00
_cell.angle_beta   90.00
_cell.angle_gamma   90.00
#
_symmetry.space_group_name_H-M   'P 1'
#
loop_
_entity.id
_entity.type
_entity.pdbx_description
1 polymer ?
#
loop_
_entity_poly.entity_id
_entity_poly.type
_entity_poly.pdbx_seq_one_letter_code
_entity_poly.pdbx_strand_id
1 'polypeptide(L)'
;RDFINGCLPALPGELPTMSDWADHLTTCFPEARIKKFMEMRGADGGPWNRICALPAFWVGLMYDNNSLDAAWDICKDWNLETREEMRLKVSVDGLNARVGNIEMIDLASNILSVSNAGLISRSKLGGGGYNETHFLSALQESIETGKTPADELLDKYNGDWNGNLNKIYSEFSY
;
A
#
# COMPACT_ATOMS: atom_id res chain seq x y z
N ARG A 1 29.36 3.80 -6.64
CA ARG A 1 30.67 3.41 -6.03
C ARG A 1 31.67 4.54 -6.22
N ASP A 2 31.65 5.23 -7.36
CA ASP A 2 32.59 6.31 -7.69
C ASP A 2 32.64 7.43 -6.67
N PHE A 3 31.51 7.90 -6.13
CA PHE A 3 31.50 8.93 -5.07
C PHE A 3 32.23 8.45 -3.80
N ILE A 4 31.93 7.23 -3.33
CA ILE A 4 32.61 6.62 -2.17
C ILE A 4 34.13 6.52 -2.39
N ASN A 5 34.57 6.37 -3.63
CA ASN A 5 35.99 6.27 -3.99
C ASN A 5 36.65 7.63 -4.30
N GLY A 6 35.93 8.76 -4.17
CA GLY A 6 36.46 10.08 -4.55
C GLY A 6 36.61 10.30 -6.05
N CYS A 7 35.98 9.45 -6.87
CA CYS A 7 36.09 9.44 -8.33
C CYS A 7 34.81 9.94 -9.03
N LEU A 8 33.91 10.64 -8.32
CA LEU A 8 32.69 11.17 -8.93
C LEU A 8 33.05 12.29 -9.93
N PRO A 9 32.74 12.18 -11.23
CA PRO A 9 33.16 13.19 -12.22
C PRO A 9 32.64 14.60 -11.94
N ALA A 10 31.46 14.71 -11.33
CA ALA A 10 30.85 15.99 -10.97
C ALA A 10 31.49 16.64 -9.73
N LEU A 11 32.16 15.87 -8.87
CA LEU A 11 32.84 16.33 -7.65
C LEU A 11 34.19 15.58 -7.49
N PRO A 12 35.20 15.89 -8.30
CA PRO A 12 36.46 15.15 -8.29
C PRO A 12 37.21 15.29 -6.96
N GLY A 13 37.61 14.17 -6.36
CA GLY A 13 38.37 14.13 -5.10
C GLY A 13 37.53 14.26 -3.82
N GLU A 14 36.23 14.58 -3.94
CA GLU A 14 35.33 14.70 -2.80
C GLU A 14 34.80 13.33 -2.33
N LEU A 15 34.67 13.15 -1.01
CA LEU A 15 34.07 11.96 -0.40
C LEU A 15 32.65 12.26 0.10
N PRO A 16 31.71 11.31 0.00
CA PRO A 16 30.33 11.54 0.42
C PRO A 16 30.22 11.68 1.94
N THR A 17 29.34 12.56 2.37
CA THR A 17 28.90 12.70 3.75
C THR A 17 27.71 11.77 4.04
N MET A 18 27.32 11.69 5.32
CA MET A 18 26.06 11.05 5.69
C MET A 18 24.82 11.78 5.16
N SER A 19 24.93 13.09 4.85
CA SER A 19 23.86 13.84 4.20
C SER A 19 23.69 13.36 2.75
N ASP A 20 24.80 13.26 2.01
CA ASP A 20 24.79 12.77 0.62
C ASP A 20 24.21 11.34 0.53
N TRP A 21 24.50 10.51 1.53
CA TRP A 21 23.89 9.19 1.63
C TRP A 21 22.36 9.26 1.88
N ALA A 22 21.91 10.13 2.77
CA ALA A 22 20.48 10.31 3.05
C ALA A 22 19.72 10.87 1.83
N ASP A 23 20.36 11.76 1.07
CA ASP A 23 19.84 12.31 -0.17
C ASP A 23 19.79 11.23 -1.26
N HIS A 24 20.86 10.45 -1.41
CA HIS A 24 20.90 9.34 -2.36
C HIS A 24 19.78 8.31 -2.09
N LEU A 25 19.57 7.91 -0.83
CA LEU A 25 18.47 7.00 -0.45
C LEU A 25 17.09 7.55 -0.83
N THR A 26 16.92 8.88 -0.91
CA THR A 26 15.67 9.52 -1.31
C THR A 26 15.40 9.43 -2.82
N THR A 27 16.42 9.10 -3.61
CA THR A 27 16.31 8.88 -5.08
C THR A 27 15.95 7.45 -5.47
N CYS A 28 15.96 6.51 -4.52
CA CYS A 28 15.48 5.14 -4.76
C CYS A 28 13.96 5.09 -4.63
N PHE A 29 13.27 4.43 -5.58
CA PHE A 29 11.80 4.30 -5.58
C PHE A 29 11.30 2.85 -5.71
N PRO A 30 11.69 1.94 -4.81
CA PRO A 30 11.07 0.61 -4.73
C PRO A 30 9.64 0.66 -4.14
N GLU A 31 8.92 -0.46 -4.19
CA GLU A 31 7.59 -0.63 -3.56
C GLU A 31 7.61 -0.44 -2.03
N ALA A 32 8.70 -0.87 -1.38
CA ALA A 32 8.98 -0.61 0.03
C ALA A 32 10.40 -0.08 0.17
N ARG A 33 10.56 1.07 0.83
CA ARG A 33 11.85 1.76 0.95
C ARG A 33 12.35 1.79 2.39
N ILE A 34 13.63 1.48 2.57
CA ILE A 34 14.30 1.50 3.88
C ILE A 34 15.18 2.74 4.00
N LYS A 35 14.94 3.51 5.05
CA LYS A 35 15.81 4.58 5.57
C LYS A 35 16.05 4.30 7.06
N LYS A 36 16.02 5.33 7.91
CA LYS A 36 15.91 5.16 9.37
C LYS A 36 14.54 4.58 9.79
N PHE A 37 13.62 4.49 8.85
CA PHE A 37 12.27 3.95 8.96
C PHE A 37 11.93 3.24 7.65
N MET A 38 10.85 2.46 7.64
CA MET A 38 10.32 1.80 6.46
C MET A 38 9.18 2.64 5.86
N GLU A 39 9.12 2.73 4.54
CA GLU A 39 8.07 3.41 3.79
C GLU A 39 7.36 2.42 2.88
N MET A 40 6.02 2.35 2.99
CA MET A 40 5.17 1.58 2.08
C MET A 40 4.66 2.49 0.97
N ARG A 41 4.89 2.13 -0.30
CA ARG A 41 4.82 3.08 -1.43
C ARG A 41 3.89 2.64 -2.57
N GLY A 42 3.19 1.51 -2.42
CA GLY A 42 2.38 0.91 -3.49
C GLY A 42 0.91 1.30 -3.52
N ALA A 43 0.48 2.34 -2.80
CA ALA A 43 -0.92 2.75 -2.73
C ALA A 43 -1.17 4.07 -3.48
N ASP A 44 -2.27 4.11 -4.23
CA ASP A 44 -2.75 5.32 -4.88
C ASP A 44 -3.28 6.35 -3.87
N GLY A 45 -3.27 7.61 -4.27
CA GLY A 45 -4.04 8.63 -3.57
C GLY A 45 -5.54 8.36 -3.68
N GLY A 46 -6.30 8.73 -2.66
CA GLY A 46 -7.75 8.52 -2.63
C GLY A 46 -8.40 9.34 -1.54
N PRO A 47 -9.74 9.37 -1.45
CA PRO A 47 -10.47 10.24 -0.51
C PRO A 47 -10.06 10.02 0.96
N TRP A 48 -10.42 10.98 1.82
CA TRP A 48 -10.04 11.05 3.24
C TRP A 48 -10.11 9.70 3.98
N ASN A 49 -11.21 8.97 3.84
CA ASN A 49 -11.39 7.68 4.52
C ASN A 49 -10.33 6.65 4.11
N ARG A 50 -9.91 6.62 2.83
CA ARG A 50 -8.86 5.73 2.33
C ARG A 50 -7.46 6.22 2.70
N ILE A 51 -7.24 7.54 2.80
CA ILE A 51 -6.01 8.10 3.39
C ILE A 51 -5.82 7.62 4.82
N CYS A 52 -6.89 7.59 5.62
CA CYS A 52 -6.84 7.08 6.99
C CYS A 52 -6.70 5.55 7.05
N ALA A 53 -7.28 4.83 6.08
CA ALA A 53 -7.22 3.37 6.02
C ALA A 53 -5.81 2.85 5.75
N LEU A 54 -5.04 3.49 4.86
CA LEU A 54 -3.69 3.06 4.48
C LEU A 54 -2.72 2.90 5.67
N PRO A 55 -2.52 3.88 6.56
CA PRO A 55 -1.68 3.71 7.73
C PRO A 55 -2.27 2.71 8.73
N ALA A 56 -3.60 2.69 8.90
CA ALA A 56 -4.25 1.72 9.79
C ALA A 56 -4.00 0.28 9.36
N PHE A 57 -4.03 0.01 8.04
CA PHE A 57 -3.72 -1.29 7.46
C PHE A 57 -2.30 -1.74 7.80
N TRP A 58 -1.30 -0.90 7.53
CA TRP A 58 0.09 -1.25 7.82
C TRP A 58 0.41 -1.31 9.31
N VAL A 59 -0.19 -0.46 10.14
CA VAL A 59 -0.05 -0.53 11.60
C VAL A 59 -0.63 -1.84 12.13
N GLY A 60 -1.80 -2.25 11.63
CA GLY A 60 -2.42 -3.52 11.99
C GLY A 60 -1.54 -4.72 11.67
N LEU A 61 -0.91 -4.74 10.50
CA LEU A 61 -0.02 -5.83 10.09
C LEU A 61 1.31 -5.84 10.85
N MET A 62 1.93 -4.68 11.05
CA MET A 62 3.36 -4.61 11.39
C MET A 62 3.64 -4.33 12.87
N TYR A 63 2.68 -3.76 13.61
CA TYR A 63 2.93 -3.28 14.99
C TYR A 63 2.32 -4.19 16.08
N ASP A 64 2.02 -5.43 15.72
CA ASP A 64 1.66 -6.53 16.60
C ASP A 64 2.40 -7.80 16.13
N ASN A 65 3.10 -8.50 17.03
CA ASN A 65 3.97 -9.61 16.65
C ASN A 65 3.19 -10.79 16.05
N ASN A 66 2.01 -11.12 16.59
CA ASN A 66 1.22 -12.23 16.07
C ASN A 66 0.70 -11.93 14.66
N SER A 67 0.31 -10.67 14.42
CA SER A 67 -0.14 -10.22 13.10
C SER A 67 1.00 -10.19 12.09
N LEU A 68 2.20 -9.78 12.53
CA LEU A 68 3.40 -9.81 11.70
C LEU A 68 3.80 -11.24 11.30
N ASP A 69 3.78 -12.17 12.26
CA ASP A 69 4.07 -13.59 12.00
C ASP A 69 3.02 -14.21 11.07
N ALA A 70 1.73 -13.90 11.27
CA ALA A 70 0.66 -14.36 10.37
C ALA A 70 0.80 -13.80 8.95
N ALA A 71 1.18 -12.52 8.81
CA ALA A 71 1.46 -11.93 7.50
C ALA A 71 2.68 -12.58 6.82
N TRP A 72 3.71 -12.94 7.60
CA TRP A 72 4.86 -13.69 7.10
C TRP A 72 4.47 -15.09 6.64
N ASP A 73 3.65 -15.81 7.41
CA ASP A 73 3.17 -17.14 7.07
C ASP A 73 2.39 -17.18 5.75
N ILE A 74 1.70 -16.10 5.40
CA ILE A 74 1.00 -15.96 4.11
C ILE A 74 1.97 -15.89 2.92
N CYS A 75 3.11 -15.19 3.08
CA CYS A 75 3.97 -14.82 1.95
C CYS A 75 5.34 -15.51 1.88
N LYS A 76 5.75 -16.24 2.93
CA LYS A 76 7.10 -16.81 3.07
C LYS A 76 7.52 -17.77 1.97
N ASP A 77 6.58 -18.44 1.31
CA ASP A 77 6.85 -19.45 0.28
C ASP A 77 6.76 -18.88 -1.16
N TRP A 78 6.51 -17.59 -1.33
CA TRP A 78 6.43 -16.97 -2.65
C TRP A 78 7.82 -16.69 -3.23
N ASN A 79 8.05 -17.16 -4.45
CA ASN A 79 9.28 -16.85 -5.19
C ASN A 79 9.24 -15.43 -5.80
N LEU A 80 10.30 -15.04 -6.52
CA LEU A 80 10.40 -13.72 -7.13
C LEU A 80 9.40 -13.57 -8.29
N GLU A 81 9.27 -14.60 -9.11
CA GLU A 81 8.45 -14.62 -10.32
C GLU A 81 6.96 -14.43 -9.98
N THR A 82 6.46 -15.17 -8.99
CA THR A 82 5.08 -15.05 -8.49
C THR A 82 4.80 -13.65 -7.94
N ARG A 83 5.74 -13.06 -7.19
CA ARG A 83 5.58 -11.70 -6.64
C ARG A 83 5.55 -10.63 -7.73
N GLU A 84 6.42 -10.75 -8.73
CA GLU A 84 6.42 -9.82 -9.85
C GLU A 84 5.16 -9.97 -10.72
N GLU A 85 4.71 -11.21 -10.97
CA GLU A 85 3.46 -11.44 -11.69
C GLU A 85 2.26 -10.86 -10.94
N MET A 86 2.20 -10.99 -9.60
CA MET A 86 1.17 -10.34 -8.78
C MET A 86 1.22 -8.82 -8.93
N ARG A 87 2.41 -8.21 -8.82
CA ARG A 87 2.58 -6.76 -8.96
C ARG A 87 2.03 -6.25 -10.29
N LEU A 88 2.32 -6.98 -11.38
CA LEU A 88 1.84 -6.61 -12.71
C LEU A 88 0.34 -6.83 -12.88
N LYS A 89 -0.19 -8.00 -12.51
CA LYS A 89 -1.62 -8.30 -12.71
C LYS A 89 -2.55 -7.45 -11.87
N VAL A 90 -2.19 -7.14 -10.62
CA VAL A 90 -2.99 -6.27 -9.75
C VAL A 90 -3.15 -4.87 -10.34
N SER A 91 -2.14 -4.37 -11.06
CA SER A 91 -2.22 -3.05 -11.71
C SER A 91 -3.27 -2.95 -12.83
N VAL A 92 -3.72 -4.09 -13.35
CA VAL A 92 -4.69 -4.17 -14.46
C VAL A 92 -6.03 -4.70 -13.97
N ASP A 93 -6.01 -5.82 -13.25
CA ASP A 93 -7.22 -6.58 -12.89
C ASP A 93 -7.68 -6.28 -11.45
N GLY A 94 -6.92 -5.52 -10.67
CA GLY A 94 -7.25 -5.18 -9.28
C GLY A 94 -7.47 -6.43 -8.41
N LEU A 95 -8.60 -6.44 -7.69
CA LEU A 95 -8.99 -7.56 -6.83
C LEU A 95 -9.37 -8.83 -7.60
N ASN A 96 -9.63 -8.73 -8.91
CA ASN A 96 -9.96 -9.87 -9.77
C ASN A 96 -8.71 -10.58 -10.33
N ALA A 97 -7.51 -10.06 -10.04
CA ALA A 97 -6.26 -10.66 -10.49
C ALA A 97 -6.08 -12.11 -9.98
N ARG A 98 -5.49 -12.96 -10.83
CA ARG A 98 -5.16 -14.35 -10.50
C ARG A 98 -3.73 -14.71 -10.91
N VAL A 99 -2.95 -15.26 -9.97
CA VAL A 99 -1.55 -15.70 -10.19
C VAL A 99 -1.37 -17.11 -9.65
N GLY A 100 -1.20 -18.08 -10.56
CA GLY A 100 -1.21 -19.49 -10.17
C GLY A 100 -2.51 -19.86 -9.44
N ASN A 101 -2.38 -20.27 -8.18
CA ASN A 101 -3.51 -20.60 -7.30
C ASN A 101 -3.91 -19.43 -6.36
N ILE A 102 -3.33 -18.24 -6.53
CA ILE A 102 -3.62 -17.07 -5.71
C ILE A 102 -4.72 -16.27 -6.41
N GLU A 103 -5.89 -16.20 -5.78
CA GLU A 103 -6.93 -15.23 -6.12
C GLU A 103 -6.74 -13.97 -5.28
N MET A 104 -6.64 -12.80 -5.92
CA MET A 104 -6.25 -11.58 -5.22
C MET A 104 -7.30 -11.14 -4.20
N ILE A 105 -8.59 -11.33 -4.49
CA ILE A 105 -9.67 -11.04 -3.53
C ILE A 105 -9.56 -11.87 -2.24
N ASP A 106 -9.21 -13.16 -2.35
CA ASP A 106 -9.04 -14.04 -1.20
C ASP A 106 -7.81 -13.66 -0.39
N LEU A 107 -6.70 -13.34 -1.07
CA LEU A 107 -5.50 -12.85 -0.43
C LEU A 107 -5.76 -11.52 0.30
N ALA A 108 -6.46 -10.58 -0.36
CA ALA A 108 -6.80 -9.28 0.19
C ALA A 108 -7.73 -9.39 1.41
N SER A 109 -8.72 -10.28 1.36
CA SER A 109 -9.61 -10.59 2.48
C SER A 109 -8.84 -11.18 3.68
N ASN A 110 -7.94 -12.13 3.43
CA ASN A 110 -7.13 -12.77 4.46
C ASN A 110 -6.19 -11.74 5.12
N ILE A 111 -5.43 -10.98 4.34
CA ILE A 111 -4.47 -10.01 4.88
C ILE A 111 -5.18 -8.85 5.61
N LEU A 112 -6.36 -8.43 5.16
CA LEU A 112 -7.16 -7.42 5.86
C LEU A 112 -7.65 -7.94 7.21
N SER A 113 -7.99 -9.23 7.31
CA SER A 113 -8.36 -9.87 8.57
C SER A 113 -7.19 -9.90 9.56
N VAL A 114 -5.97 -10.19 9.09
CA VAL A 114 -4.75 -10.11 9.91
C VAL A 114 -4.51 -8.67 10.39
N SER A 115 -4.63 -7.69 9.51
CA SER A 115 -4.50 -6.28 9.87
C SER A 115 -5.52 -5.88 10.96
N ASN A 116 -6.78 -6.29 10.81
CA ASN A 116 -7.82 -5.98 11.76
C ASN A 116 -7.54 -6.60 13.14
N ALA A 117 -7.06 -7.85 13.17
CA ALA A 117 -6.67 -8.53 14.40
C ALA A 117 -5.54 -7.77 15.14
N GLY A 118 -4.53 -7.27 14.41
CA GLY A 118 -3.45 -6.49 15.02
C GLY A 118 -3.90 -5.15 15.59
N LEU A 119 -4.84 -4.46 14.94
CA LEU A 119 -5.43 -3.24 15.51
C LEU A 119 -6.24 -3.54 16.78
N ILE A 120 -7.01 -4.64 16.80
CA ILE A 120 -7.71 -5.11 18.01
C ILE A 120 -6.69 -5.38 19.14
N SER A 121 -5.63 -6.14 18.86
CA SER A 121 -4.58 -6.51 19.83
C SER A 121 -3.93 -5.27 20.44
N ARG A 122 -3.58 -4.29 19.60
CA ARG A 122 -2.96 -3.03 20.05
C ARG A 122 -3.86 -2.19 20.96
N SER A 123 -5.19 -2.33 20.83
CA SER A 123 -6.19 -1.73 21.73
C SER A 123 -5.96 -0.23 21.98
N LYS A 124 -5.55 0.52 20.96
CA LYS A 124 -5.44 1.98 21.06
C LYS A 124 -6.80 2.60 20.78
N LEU A 125 -7.22 3.47 21.68
CA LEU A 125 -8.49 4.18 21.57
C LEU A 125 -8.23 5.60 21.08
N GLY A 126 -9.01 6.03 20.10
CA GLY A 126 -9.02 7.40 19.62
C GLY A 126 -9.79 8.35 20.54
N GLY A 127 -9.89 9.62 20.14
CA GLY A 127 -10.78 10.58 20.78
C GLY A 127 -12.22 10.06 20.77
N GLY A 128 -12.89 10.08 21.93
CA GLY A 128 -14.26 9.55 22.08
C GLY A 128 -14.36 8.05 22.35
N GLY A 129 -13.23 7.32 22.49
CA GLY A 129 -13.23 5.91 22.89
C GLY A 129 -13.43 4.91 21.74
N TYR A 130 -13.39 5.37 20.48
CA TYR A 130 -13.48 4.50 19.31
C TYR A 130 -12.17 3.73 19.09
N ASN A 131 -12.28 2.44 18.79
CA ASN A 131 -11.17 1.58 18.40
C ASN A 131 -10.72 1.91 16.95
N GLU A 132 -9.41 1.93 16.69
CA GLU A 132 -8.78 2.17 15.39
C GLU A 132 -9.27 1.25 14.25
N THR A 133 -9.89 0.09 14.54
CA THR A 133 -10.40 -0.84 13.51
C THR A 133 -11.38 -0.22 12.53
N HIS A 134 -12.13 0.82 12.93
CA HIS A 134 -13.08 1.51 12.03
C HIS A 134 -12.39 2.19 10.84
N PHE A 135 -11.09 2.49 10.92
CA PHE A 135 -10.36 3.03 9.76
C PHE A 135 -10.24 2.02 8.61
N LEU A 136 -10.44 0.72 8.87
CA LEU A 136 -10.39 -0.32 7.84
C LEU A 136 -11.70 -0.48 7.07
N SER A 137 -12.79 0.20 7.44
CA SER A 137 -14.12 0.00 6.84
C SER A 137 -14.16 0.23 5.33
N ALA A 138 -13.41 1.22 4.81
CA ALA A 138 -13.33 1.45 3.36
C ALA A 138 -12.64 0.29 2.60
N LEU A 139 -11.72 -0.42 3.25
CA LEU A 139 -11.10 -1.61 2.67
C LEU A 139 -12.04 -2.81 2.76
N GLN A 140 -12.78 -2.95 3.87
CA GLN A 140 -13.79 -4.00 4.05
C GLN A 140 -14.87 -3.90 2.96
N GLU A 141 -15.37 -2.70 2.67
CA GLU A 141 -16.33 -2.47 1.58
C GLU A 141 -15.77 -2.89 0.21
N SER A 142 -14.48 -2.64 -0.03
CA SER A 142 -13.83 -3.05 -1.30
C SER A 142 -13.78 -4.58 -1.44
N ILE A 143 -13.57 -5.30 -0.32
CA ILE A 143 -13.61 -6.77 -0.30
C ILE A 143 -15.05 -7.28 -0.47
N GLU A 144 -16.02 -6.70 0.25
CA GLU A 144 -17.42 -7.11 0.20
C GLU A 144 -18.05 -6.92 -1.19
N THR A 145 -17.69 -5.85 -1.88
CA THR A 145 -18.19 -5.54 -3.22
C THR A 145 -17.35 -6.19 -4.32
N GLY A 146 -16.12 -6.61 -4.02
CA GLY A 146 -15.14 -7.04 -5.01
C GLY A 146 -14.65 -5.91 -5.94
N LYS A 147 -14.86 -4.64 -5.54
CA LYS A 147 -14.55 -3.46 -6.36
C LYS A 147 -13.46 -2.61 -5.73
N THR A 148 -12.53 -2.17 -6.58
CA THR A 148 -11.55 -1.14 -6.26
C THR A 148 -12.15 0.26 -6.49
N PRO A 149 -11.52 1.33 -5.98
CA PRO A 149 -11.90 2.70 -6.36
C PRO A 149 -11.92 2.94 -7.86
N ALA A 150 -11.02 2.28 -8.61
CA ALA A 150 -10.98 2.39 -10.05
C ALA A 150 -12.23 1.77 -10.70
N ASP A 151 -12.70 0.63 -10.20
CA ASP A 151 -13.94 0.00 -10.66
C ASP A 151 -15.16 0.89 -10.39
N GLU A 152 -15.25 1.49 -9.19
CA GLU A 152 -16.31 2.44 -8.84
C GLU A 152 -16.32 3.66 -9.79
N LEU A 153 -15.15 4.19 -10.14
CA LEU A 153 -15.02 5.30 -11.08
C LEU A 153 -15.38 4.90 -12.51
N LEU A 154 -15.02 3.68 -12.94
CA LEU A 154 -15.40 3.15 -14.24
C LEU A 154 -16.91 2.93 -14.35
N ASP A 155 -17.56 2.44 -13.30
CA ASP A 155 -19.01 2.31 -13.25
C ASP A 155 -19.70 3.68 -13.37
N LYS A 156 -19.22 4.69 -12.64
CA LYS A 156 -19.73 6.06 -12.75
C LYS A 156 -19.52 6.64 -14.14
N TYR A 157 -18.32 6.47 -14.70
CA TYR A 157 -17.96 6.95 -16.03
C TYR A 157 -18.88 6.36 -17.11
N ASN A 158 -19.08 5.04 -17.10
CA ASN A 158 -19.90 4.33 -18.08
C ASN A 158 -21.41 4.45 -17.80
N GLY A 159 -21.81 4.76 -16.57
CA GLY A 159 -23.20 4.94 -16.13
C GLY A 159 -23.60 6.41 -16.03
N ASP A 160 -23.74 6.90 -14.80
CA ASP A 160 -24.30 8.23 -14.48
C ASP A 160 -23.58 9.40 -15.16
N TRP A 161 -22.30 9.24 -15.47
CA TRP A 161 -21.51 10.26 -16.15
C TRP A 161 -21.68 10.22 -17.67
N ASN A 162 -22.16 9.09 -18.23
CA ASN A 162 -22.37 8.91 -19.65
C ASN A 162 -21.14 9.33 -20.49
N GLY A 163 -19.95 8.89 -20.05
CA GLY A 163 -18.66 9.22 -20.67
C GLY A 163 -18.12 10.61 -20.34
N ASN A 164 -18.76 11.40 -19.47
CA ASN A 164 -18.28 12.74 -19.13
C ASN A 164 -17.36 12.72 -17.89
N LEU A 165 -16.05 12.61 -18.13
CA LEU A 165 -15.04 12.60 -17.06
C LEU A 165 -15.04 13.89 -16.21
N ASN A 166 -15.51 15.04 -16.71
CA ASN A 166 -15.49 16.29 -15.94
C ASN A 166 -16.28 16.22 -14.63
N LYS A 167 -17.23 15.28 -14.52
CA LYS A 167 -17.99 15.07 -13.27
C LYS A 167 -17.13 14.57 -12.10
N ILE A 168 -15.96 14.00 -12.38
CA ILE A 168 -15.02 13.55 -11.33
C ILE A 168 -14.63 14.70 -10.40
N TYR A 169 -14.43 15.92 -10.94
CA TYR A 169 -13.99 17.05 -10.15
C TYR A 169 -15.05 17.54 -9.17
N SER A 170 -16.34 17.44 -9.52
CA SER A 170 -17.43 17.82 -8.61
C SER A 170 -17.74 16.75 -7.57
N GLU A 171 -17.52 15.47 -7.89
CA GLU A 171 -17.89 14.34 -7.02
C GLU A 171 -16.74 13.86 -6.11
N PHE A 172 -15.48 14.09 -6.50
CA PHE A 172 -14.30 13.58 -5.79
C PHE A 172 -13.30 14.68 -5.39
N SER A 173 -13.69 15.97 -5.43
CA SER A 173 -12.89 17.04 -4.82
C SER A 173 -12.89 16.94 -3.29
N TYR A 174 -11.76 17.28 -2.68
CA TYR A 174 -11.64 17.48 -1.23
C TYR A 174 -12.29 18.78 -0.76
#